data_AF-A0A087DDF7-F1
#
_entry.id   AF-A0A087DDF7-F1
#
_cell.length_a   1.000
_cell.length_b   1.000
_cell.length_c   1.000
_cell.angle_alpha   90.00
_cell.angle_beta   90.00
_cell.angle_gamma   90.00
#
_symmetry.space_group_name_H-M   'P 1'
#
loop_
_entity.id
_entity.type
_entity.pdbx_description
1 polymer ?
#
loop_
_entity_poly.entity_id
_entity_poly.type
_entity_poly.pdbx_seq_one_letter_code
_entity_poly.pdbx_strand_id
1 'polypeptide(L)'
;MADWLNSVKEAQGTQFDLQGAVFEIRQGYKSQDSKRAKGDIVNGSHALNSAYQMFVMVMSMQIPNAIRNRYERSNICVMTGNLQDDNPLTSTYAFFRQVVGYDLAGFFERNSQVFRDQTHAILTSILETQ
;
A
#
# COMPACT_ATOMS: atom_id res chain seq x y z
N MET A 1 5.58 -13.27 9.60
CA MET A 1 6.01 -11.86 9.74
C MET A 1 7.54 -11.73 9.74
N ALA A 2 8.26 -12.39 10.66
CA ALA A 2 9.73 -12.34 10.68
C ALA A 2 10.37 -12.80 9.35
N ASP A 3 9.89 -13.93 8.80
CA ASP A 3 10.37 -14.44 7.51
C ASP A 3 10.12 -13.46 6.35
N TRP A 4 8.96 -12.80 6.35
CA TRP A 4 8.63 -11.78 5.35
C TRP A 4 9.55 -10.56 5.46
N LEU A 5 9.84 -10.06 6.67
CA LEU A 5 10.79 -8.95 6.86
C LEU A 5 12.21 -9.32 6.42
N ASN A 6 12.63 -10.58 6.58
CA ASN A 6 13.90 -11.05 6.04
C ASN A 6 13.91 -11.03 4.50
N SER A 7 12.84 -11.49 3.85
CA SER A 7 12.71 -11.38 2.39
C SER A 7 12.74 -9.92 1.91
N VAL A 8 12.17 -8.99 2.69
CA VAL A 8 12.25 -7.54 2.42
C VAL A 8 13.69 -7.04 2.51
N LYS A 9 14.40 -7.40 3.58
CA LYS A 9 15.81 -7.03 3.81
C LYS A 9 16.68 -7.51 2.64
N GLU A 10 16.51 -8.76 2.22
CA GLU A 10 17.23 -9.38 1.10
C GLU A 10 16.91 -8.66 -0.22
N ALA A 11 15.63 -8.42 -0.52
CA ALA A 11 15.20 -7.76 -1.75
C ALA A 11 15.70 -6.31 -1.86
N GLN A 12 15.83 -5.60 -0.74
CA GLN A 12 16.35 -4.23 -0.69
C GLN A 12 17.88 -4.16 -0.52
N GLY A 13 18.56 -5.28 -0.30
CA GLY A 13 20.01 -5.30 -0.03
C GLY A 13 20.42 -4.59 1.27
N THR A 14 19.50 -4.53 2.25
CA THR A 14 19.72 -3.80 3.51
C THR A 14 20.72 -4.56 4.40
N GLN A 15 21.75 -3.87 4.89
CA GLN A 15 22.88 -4.47 5.62
C GLN A 15 22.63 -4.65 7.12
N PHE A 16 21.52 -4.14 7.65
CA PHE A 16 21.13 -4.22 9.05
C PHE A 16 19.79 -4.93 9.21
N ASP A 17 19.48 -5.36 10.43
CA ASP A 17 18.21 -6.01 10.73
C ASP A 17 17.08 -4.97 10.84
N LEU A 18 15.96 -5.26 10.18
CA LEU A 18 14.76 -4.43 10.25
C LEU A 18 13.98 -4.76 11.52
N GLN A 19 13.62 -3.73 12.29
CA GLN A 19 12.71 -3.83 13.43
C GLN A 19 11.25 -4.03 12.99
N GLY A 20 10.90 -3.61 11.78
CA GLY A 20 9.56 -3.74 11.25
C GLY A 20 9.36 -3.04 9.91
N ALA A 21 8.09 -2.84 9.56
CA ALA A 21 7.68 -2.10 8.38
C ALA A 21 6.64 -1.04 8.74
N VAL A 22 6.66 0.07 8.00
CA VAL A 22 5.66 1.14 8.08
C VAL A 22 4.95 1.27 6.74
N PHE A 23 3.65 1.54 6.77
CA PHE A 23 2.81 1.51 5.59
C PHE A 23 2.12 2.86 5.37
N GLU A 24 2.31 3.42 4.19
CA GLU A 24 1.50 4.49 3.64
C GLU A 24 0.45 3.86 2.71
N ILE A 25 -0.81 3.83 3.14
CA ILE A 25 -1.89 3.10 2.45
C ILE A 25 -2.71 4.07 1.60
N ARG A 26 -2.95 3.71 0.33
CA ARG A 26 -3.66 4.54 -0.65
C ARG A 26 -4.66 3.71 -1.45
N GLN A 27 -5.83 4.30 -1.73
CA GLN A 27 -6.80 3.67 -2.63
C GLN A 27 -6.26 3.58 -4.07
N GLY A 28 -5.62 4.65 -4.54
CA GLY A 28 -5.06 4.79 -5.88
C GLY A 28 -4.23 6.08 -5.96
N TYR A 29 -3.33 6.15 -6.95
CA TYR A 29 -2.44 7.29 -7.15
C TYR A 29 -2.84 8.05 -8.42
N LYS A 30 -3.78 8.99 -8.31
CA LYS A 30 -4.39 9.66 -9.47
C LYS A 30 -3.66 10.93 -9.94
N SER A 31 -2.95 11.64 -9.06
CA SER A 31 -2.24 12.87 -9.42
C SER A 31 -0.73 12.67 -9.32
N GLN A 32 0.05 13.16 -10.29
CA GLN A 32 1.52 13.26 -10.19
C GLN A 32 1.94 14.38 -9.22
N ASP A 33 1.29 14.46 -8.05
CA ASP A 33 1.55 15.48 -7.04
C ASP A 33 2.94 15.24 -6.44
N SER A 34 3.90 16.03 -6.92
CA SER A 34 5.30 15.95 -6.55
C SER A 34 5.57 16.33 -5.09
N LYS A 35 4.64 17.06 -4.44
CA LYS A 35 4.75 17.43 -3.02
C LYS A 35 4.47 16.23 -2.12
N ARG A 36 3.44 15.44 -2.44
CA ARG A 36 3.10 14.21 -1.69
C ARG A 36 4.23 13.19 -1.74
N ALA A 37 4.72 12.89 -2.95
CA ALA A 37 5.85 11.98 -3.11
C ALA A 37 7.10 12.44 -2.36
N LYS A 38 7.35 13.76 -2.31
CA LYS A 38 8.48 14.31 -1.54
C LYS A 38 8.32 14.07 -0.03
N GLY A 39 7.12 14.26 0.52
CA GLY A 39 6.84 13.97 1.92
C GLY A 39 7.05 12.50 2.27
N ASP A 40 6.54 11.60 1.43
CA ASP A 40 6.71 10.15 1.62
C ASP A 40 8.19 9.74 1.61
N ILE A 41 9.01 10.32 0.72
CA ILE A 41 10.46 10.05 0.64
C ILE A 41 11.19 10.48 1.92
N VAL A 42 10.80 11.62 2.48
CA VAL A 42 11.34 12.09 3.76
C VAL A 42 10.97 11.10 4.87
N ASN A 43 9.71 10.67 4.92
CA ASN A 43 9.24 9.68 5.89
C ASN A 43 9.95 8.33 5.74
N GLY A 44 10.16 7.85 4.50
CA GLY A 44 10.89 6.61 4.23
C GLY A 44 12.33 6.67 4.70
N SER A 45 12.99 7.81 4.52
CA SER A 45 14.34 8.03 5.06
C SER A 45 14.35 7.96 6.60
N HIS A 46 13.37 8.58 7.27
CA HIS A 46 13.26 8.51 8.73
C HIS A 46 12.96 7.09 9.23
N ALA A 47 12.08 6.36 8.54
CA ALA A 47 11.78 4.97 8.84
C ALA A 47 13.04 4.10 8.75
N LEU A 48 13.79 4.20 7.66
CA LEU A 48 14.98 3.39 7.43
C LEU A 48 16.08 3.70 8.45
N ASN A 49 16.27 4.98 8.81
CA ASN A 49 17.17 5.40 9.88
C ASN A 49 16.77 4.85 11.26
N SER A 50 15.50 4.50 11.45
CA SER A 50 14.97 3.87 12.66
C SER A 50 14.86 2.34 12.52
N ALA A 51 15.49 1.76 11.50
CA ALA A 51 15.43 0.35 11.15
C ALA A 51 14.02 -0.18 10.76
N TYR A 52 13.17 0.65 10.18
CA TYR A 52 11.89 0.24 9.58
C TYR A 52 11.92 0.39 8.06
N GLN A 53 11.39 -0.60 7.33
CA GLN A 53 11.19 -0.47 5.89
C GLN A 53 9.84 0.20 5.60
N MET A 54 9.85 1.28 4.81
CA MET A 54 8.61 1.90 4.36
C MET A 54 8.06 1.23 3.10
N PHE A 55 6.73 1.03 3.11
CA PHE A 55 5.94 0.59 1.98
C PHE A 55 4.90 1.65 1.61
N VAL A 56 4.77 1.93 0.32
CA VAL A 56 3.56 2.54 -0.25
C VAL A 56 2.67 1.42 -0.75
N MET A 57 1.52 1.25 -0.11
CA MET A 57 0.56 0.21 -0.43
C MET A 57 -0.62 0.82 -1.18
N VAL A 58 -0.78 0.43 -2.44
CA VAL A 58 -1.90 0.88 -3.28
C VAL A 58 -2.93 -0.25 -3.39
N MET A 59 -4.19 0.05 -3.07
CA MET A 59 -5.29 -0.93 -3.11
C MET A 59 -5.75 -1.27 -4.54
N SER A 60 -5.28 -0.52 -5.53
CA SER A 60 -5.53 -0.69 -6.96
C SER A 60 -4.22 -0.84 -7.73
N MET A 61 -4.31 -1.11 -9.03
CA MET A 61 -3.15 -1.09 -9.95
C MET A 61 -2.73 0.33 -10.34
N GLN A 62 -3.43 1.37 -9.87
CA GLN A 62 -3.24 2.74 -10.33
C GLN A 62 -2.08 3.42 -9.60
N ILE A 63 -0.87 3.31 -10.17
CA ILE A 63 0.28 4.15 -9.84
C ILE A 63 1.08 4.52 -11.09
N PRO A 64 1.38 5.81 -11.34
CA PRO A 64 2.25 6.18 -12.46
C PRO A 64 3.66 5.61 -12.29
N ASN A 65 4.21 5.01 -13.35
CA ASN A 65 5.57 4.44 -13.33
C ASN A 65 6.63 5.45 -12.87
N ALA A 66 6.50 6.73 -13.25
CA ALA A 66 7.40 7.78 -12.81
C ALA A 66 7.43 7.96 -11.28
N ILE A 67 6.28 7.82 -10.62
CA ILE A 67 6.17 7.90 -9.16
C ILE A 67 6.69 6.62 -8.52
N ARG A 68 6.29 5.45 -9.04
CA ARG A 68 6.78 4.15 -8.58
C ARG A 68 8.32 4.09 -8.60
N ASN A 69 8.92 4.42 -9.74
CA ASN A 69 10.37 4.45 -9.92
C ASN A 69 11.04 5.43 -8.94
N ARG A 70 10.37 6.54 -8.61
CA ARG A 70 10.89 7.52 -7.66
C ARG A 70 10.93 6.97 -6.23
N TYR A 71 9.89 6.24 -5.82
CA TYR A 71 9.86 5.57 -4.52
C TYR A 71 10.91 4.46 -4.44
N GLU A 72 10.99 3.59 -5.44
CA GLU A 72 11.95 2.49 -5.45
C GLU A 72 13.40 3.01 -5.41
N ARG A 73 13.71 4.08 -6.15
CA ARG A 73 15.03 4.77 -6.08
C ARG A 73 15.33 5.41 -4.74
N SER A 74 14.32 5.60 -3.89
CA SER A 74 14.44 6.19 -2.56
C SER A 74 14.33 5.14 -1.45
N ASN A 75 14.56 3.85 -1.77
CA ASN A 75 14.42 2.72 -0.86
C ASN A 75 13.03 2.61 -0.23
N ILE A 76 11.99 3.01 -0.95
CA ILE A 76 10.59 2.80 -0.56
C ILE A 76 10.03 1.67 -1.43
N CYS A 77 9.54 0.63 -0.77
CA CYS A 77 8.88 -0.49 -1.43
C CYS A 77 7.48 -0.08 -1.89
N VAL A 78 7.02 -0.61 -3.02
CA VAL A 78 5.69 -0.31 -3.56
C VAL A 78 4.91 -1.60 -3.77
N MET A 79 3.72 -1.66 -3.17
CA MET A 79 2.74 -2.72 -3.41
C MET A 79 1.56 -2.17 -4.20
N THR A 80 1.00 -2.99 -5.08
CA THR A 80 -0.19 -2.65 -5.87
C THR A 80 -1.32 -3.65 -5.67
N GLY A 81 -2.54 -3.23 -5.96
CA GLY A 81 -3.74 -4.05 -5.82
C GLY A 81 -3.94 -5.03 -6.96
N ASN A 82 -2.89 -5.74 -7.39
CA ASN A 82 -2.98 -6.77 -8.40
C ASN A 82 -3.40 -8.11 -7.77
N LEU A 83 -4.63 -8.54 -8.01
CA LEU A 83 -5.17 -9.80 -7.47
C LEU A 83 -4.51 -11.06 -8.06
N GLN A 84 -3.86 -10.94 -9.23
CA GLN A 84 -3.18 -12.05 -9.90
C GLN A 84 -1.71 -12.21 -9.49
N ASP A 85 -1.15 -11.21 -8.82
CA ASP A 85 0.21 -11.26 -8.29
C ASP A 85 0.18 -11.87 -6.87
N ASP A 86 0.83 -13.03 -6.73
CA ASP A 86 0.93 -13.79 -5.47
C ASP A 86 2.20 -13.46 -4.68
N ASN A 87 2.98 -12.47 -5.10
CA ASN A 87 4.17 -12.05 -4.35
C ASN A 87 3.81 -11.01 -3.26
N PRO A 88 4.02 -11.32 -1.96
CA PRO A 88 3.68 -10.42 -0.85
C PRO A 88 4.63 -9.23 -0.71
N LEU A 89 5.62 -9.06 -1.59
CA LEU A 89 6.47 -7.87 -1.68
C LEU A 89 5.92 -6.83 -2.67
N THR A 90 5.11 -7.25 -3.63
CA THR A 90 4.63 -6.41 -4.75
C THR A 90 3.11 -6.32 -4.84
N SER A 91 2.39 -7.26 -4.22
CA SER A 91 0.93 -7.29 -4.19
C SER A 91 0.38 -7.00 -2.80
N THR A 92 -0.45 -5.98 -2.71
CA THR A 92 -1.20 -5.62 -1.50
C THR A 92 -2.05 -6.80 -1.03
N TYR A 93 -2.75 -7.47 -1.94
CA TYR A 93 -3.65 -8.57 -1.58
C TYR A 93 -2.89 -9.85 -1.21
N ALA A 94 -1.76 -10.14 -1.85
CA ALA A 94 -0.90 -11.26 -1.44
C ALA A 94 -0.32 -11.03 -0.04
N PHE A 95 0.13 -9.80 0.26
CA PHE A 95 0.61 -9.43 1.60
C PHE A 95 -0.46 -9.68 2.67
N PHE A 96 -1.69 -9.20 2.46
CA PHE A 96 -2.76 -9.43 3.42
C PHE A 96 -3.08 -10.91 3.58
N ARG A 97 -3.18 -11.66 2.48
CA ARG A 97 -3.50 -13.09 2.53
C ARG A 97 -2.42 -13.92 3.22
N GLN A 98 -1.16 -13.72 2.87
CA GLN A 98 -0.06 -14.59 3.27
C GLN A 98 0.67 -14.14 4.53
N VAL A 99 0.78 -12.82 4.76
CA VAL A 99 1.58 -12.25 5.86
C VAL A 99 0.68 -11.82 7.01
N VAL A 100 -0.41 -11.12 6.72
CA VAL A 100 -1.40 -10.71 7.74
C VAL A 100 -2.33 -11.88 8.10
N GLY A 101 -2.56 -12.81 7.16
CA GLY A 101 -3.49 -13.92 7.34
C GLY A 101 -4.96 -13.51 7.16
N TYR A 102 -5.22 -12.47 6.38
CA TYR A 102 -6.57 -11.95 6.15
C TYR A 102 -6.92 -11.86 4.67
N ASP A 103 -8.10 -12.40 4.31
CA ASP A 103 -8.66 -12.30 2.98
C ASP A 103 -9.32 -10.92 2.75
N LEU A 104 -8.46 -9.94 2.47
CA LEU A 104 -8.89 -8.56 2.24
C LEU A 104 -9.70 -8.42 0.94
N ALA A 105 -9.36 -9.17 -0.11
CA ALA A 105 -10.09 -9.16 -1.37
C ALA A 105 -11.53 -9.66 -1.16
N GLY A 106 -11.68 -10.85 -0.57
CA GLY A 106 -13.00 -11.40 -0.30
C GLY A 106 -13.78 -10.59 0.74
N PHE A 107 -13.12 -9.87 1.66
CA PHE A 107 -13.81 -8.89 2.52
C PHE A 107 -14.51 -7.81 1.68
N PHE A 108 -13.83 -7.21 0.71
CA PHE A 108 -14.46 -6.22 -0.16
C PHE A 108 -15.56 -6.82 -1.04
N GLU A 109 -15.36 -8.03 -1.56
CA GLU A 109 -16.36 -8.71 -2.40
C GLU A 109 -17.64 -9.00 -1.61
N ARG A 110 -17.52 -9.63 -0.43
CA ARG A 110 -18.66 -9.99 0.44
C ARG A 110 -19.46 -8.77 0.90
N ASN A 111 -18.79 -7.64 1.12
CA ASN A 111 -19.42 -6.42 1.62
C ASN A 111 -19.73 -5.40 0.52
N SER A 112 -19.49 -5.74 -0.75
CA SER A 112 -19.65 -4.81 -1.88
C SER A 112 -21.05 -4.20 -1.99
N GLN A 113 -22.09 -4.99 -1.74
CA GLN A 113 -23.48 -4.51 -1.73
C GLN A 113 -23.71 -3.51 -0.58
N VAL A 114 -23.27 -3.85 0.64
CA VAL A 114 -23.38 -2.98 1.81
C VAL A 114 -22.67 -1.65 1.57
N PHE A 115 -21.46 -1.67 1.00
CA PHE A 115 -20.74 -0.44 0.67
C PHE A 115 -21.47 0.39 -0.39
N ARG A 116 -22.07 -0.23 -1.40
CA ARG A 116 -22.86 0.47 -2.42
C ARG A 116 -24.09 1.12 -1.79
N ASP A 117 -24.85 0.39 -0.99
CA ASP A 117 -26.07 0.88 -0.36
C ASP A 117 -25.78 2.06 0.57
N GLN A 118 -24.73 1.95 1.38
CA GLN A 118 -24.29 3.05 2.27
C GLN A 118 -23.78 4.26 1.48
N THR A 119 -22.99 4.04 0.43
CA THR A 119 -22.51 5.13 -0.43
C THR A 119 -23.70 5.83 -1.10
N HIS A 120 -24.65 5.08 -1.62
CA HIS A 120 -25.87 5.62 -2.23
C HIS A 120 -26.68 6.42 -1.21
N ALA A 121 -26.97 5.86 -0.03
CA ALA A 121 -27.69 6.56 1.03
C ALA A 121 -27.01 7.88 1.43
N ILE A 122 -25.68 7.90 1.56
CA ILE A 122 -24.91 9.12 1.86
C ILE A 122 -25.05 10.12 0.71
N LEU A 123 -24.83 9.70 -0.54
CA LEU A 123 -24.92 10.58 -1.70
C LEU A 123 -26.33 11.17 -1.87
N THR A 124 -27.37 10.35 -1.74
CA THR A 124 -28.77 10.77 -1.69
C THR A 124 -28.96 11.80 -0.59
N SER A 125 -28.50 11.54 0.63
CA SER A 125 -28.67 12.51 1.72
C SER A 125 -28.01 13.85 1.42
N ILE A 126 -26.81 13.89 0.85
CA ILE A 126 -26.09 15.14 0.56
C ILE A 126 -26.68 15.87 -0.66
N LEU A 127 -27.08 15.14 -1.70
CA LEU A 127 -27.53 15.71 -2.97
C LEU A 127 -29.03 16.02 -3.00
N GLU A 128 -29.82 15.36 -2.15
CA GLU A 128 -31.27 15.53 -2.06
C GLU A 128 -31.72 16.25 -0.77
N THR A 129 -30.80 16.87 -0.01
CA THR A 129 -31.23 17.77 1.07
C THR A 129 -31.83 19.05 0.47
N GLN A 130 -33.17 19.06 0.47
CA GLN A 130 -34.17 20.15 0.39
C GLN A 130 -33.96 21.29 -0.61
#